data_AF-A0AAX7SI08-F1
#
_entry.id   AF-A0AAX7SI08-F1
#
_cell.length_a   1.000
_cell.length_b   1.000
_cell.length_c   1.000
_cell.angle_alpha   90.00
_cell.angle_beta   90.00
_cell.angle_gamma   90.00
#
_symmetry.space_group_name_H-M   'P 1'
#
loop_
_entity.id
_entity.type
_entity.pdbx_description
1 polymer ?
#
loop_
_entity_poly.entity_id
_entity_poly.type
_entity_poly.pdbx_seq_one_letter_code
_entity_poly.pdbx_strand_id
1 'polypeptide(L)'
;MAGNFWQSSHYLQWVLDKQDLMKERQKDLKFLTEEEYWKLQIFFANVIQALGEHLKLRQQVIATATVYFKRFYARYSLKSIDPVLMAPTCVFLASKVEEFGVVSNTRLISAATSVCNYLLTAMPLYNITRTFYSISQCHGINVY
;
A
#
# COMPACT_ATOMS: atom_id res chain seq x y z
N MET A 1 7.28 22.26 -1.31
CA MET A 1 8.21 22.64 -2.40
C MET A 1 7.52 22.55 -3.76
N ALA A 2 6.47 23.34 -4.01
CA ALA A 2 5.68 23.22 -5.26
C ALA A 2 6.40 23.73 -6.52
N GLY A 3 7.45 24.56 -6.37
CA GLY A 3 8.16 25.18 -7.50
C GLY A 3 9.39 24.43 -8.02
N ASN A 4 9.91 23.42 -7.29
CA ASN A 4 11.21 22.79 -7.59
C ASN A 4 11.07 21.34 -8.05
N PHE A 5 10.08 21.03 -8.89
CA PHE A 5 9.84 19.66 -9.35
C PHE A 5 11.07 19.08 -10.08
N TRP A 6 11.64 19.80 -11.04
CA TRP A 6 12.77 19.33 -11.87
C TRP A 6 14.07 19.06 -11.10
N GLN A 7 14.24 19.68 -9.93
CA GLN A 7 15.39 19.47 -9.05
C GLN A 7 15.07 18.57 -7.85
N SER A 8 13.82 18.12 -7.72
CA SER A 8 13.37 17.33 -6.58
C SER A 8 13.87 15.90 -6.65
N SER A 9 14.04 15.27 -5.48
CA SER A 9 14.29 13.83 -5.39
C SER A 9 13.17 13.00 -6.04
N HIS A 10 11.93 13.51 -6.07
CA HIS A 10 10.82 12.88 -6.78
C HIS A 10 11.16 12.71 -8.26
N TYR A 11 11.58 13.78 -8.93
CA TYR A 11 11.90 13.73 -10.35
C TYR A 11 13.17 12.90 -10.62
N LEU A 12 14.23 13.17 -9.84
CA LEU A 12 15.56 12.59 -10.10
C LEU A 12 15.67 11.09 -9.78
N GLN A 13 14.86 10.56 -8.86
CA GLN A 13 15.01 9.18 -8.37
C GLN A 13 13.75 8.32 -8.51
N TRP A 14 12.56 8.92 -8.56
CA TRP A 14 11.28 8.21 -8.46
C TRP A 14 10.42 8.31 -9.72
N VAL A 15 10.89 8.99 -10.76
CA VAL A 15 10.36 8.85 -12.12
C VAL A 15 11.06 7.64 -12.73
N LEU A 16 10.46 6.47 -12.57
CA LEU A 16 11.02 5.19 -13.01
C LEU A 16 10.62 4.91 -14.45
N ASP A 17 11.53 4.27 -15.21
CA ASP A 17 11.21 3.76 -16.53
C ASP A 17 10.28 2.54 -16.42
N LYS A 18 9.36 2.43 -17.37
CA LYS A 18 8.39 1.34 -17.44
C LYS A 18 9.10 -0.01 -17.60
N GLN A 19 10.21 -0.06 -18.35
CA GLN A 19 10.94 -1.32 -18.57
C GLN A 19 11.56 -1.85 -17.28
N ASP A 20 12.22 -0.98 -16.51
CA ASP A 20 12.82 -1.35 -15.22
C ASP A 20 11.76 -1.79 -14.22
N LEU A 21 10.61 -1.11 -14.20
CA LEU A 21 9.48 -1.48 -13.34
C LEU A 21 8.92 -2.87 -13.67
N MET A 22 8.81 -3.20 -14.96
CA MET A 22 8.35 -4.53 -15.39
C MET A 22 9.36 -5.63 -15.03
N LYS A 23 10.67 -5.32 -15.12
CA LYS A 23 11.74 -6.25 -14.74
C LYS A 23 11.67 -6.63 -13.25
N GLU A 24 11.44 -5.66 -12.37
CA GLU A 24 11.26 -5.91 -10.94
C GLU A 24 9.97 -6.68 -10.65
N ARG A 25 8.87 -6.33 -11.33
CA ARG A 25 7.57 -7.02 -11.21
C ARG A 25 7.63 -8.49 -11.64
N GLN A 26 8.59 -8.87 -12.50
CA GLN A 26 8.76 -10.25 -12.95
C GLN A 26 8.97 -11.24 -11.79
N LYS A 27 9.45 -10.76 -10.64
CA LYS A 27 9.62 -11.56 -9.42
C LYS A 27 8.26 -12.03 -8.85
N ASP A 28 7.25 -11.16 -8.90
CA ASP A 28 5.90 -11.40 -8.38
C ASP A 28 4.99 -12.07 -9.42
N LEU A 29 5.24 -11.82 -10.71
CA LEU A 29 4.54 -12.45 -11.84
C LEU A 29 4.70 -13.98 -11.90
N LYS A 30 5.65 -14.56 -11.14
CA LYS A 30 5.78 -16.01 -10.96
C LYS A 30 4.67 -16.61 -10.11
N PHE A 31 4.03 -15.80 -9.26
CA PHE A 31 3.02 -16.22 -8.30
C PHE A 31 1.64 -15.64 -8.60
N LEU A 32 1.59 -14.45 -9.20
CA LEU A 32 0.36 -13.76 -9.58
C LEU A 32 0.35 -13.50 -11.09
N THR A 33 -0.83 -13.57 -11.70
CA THR A 33 -1.00 -13.08 -13.08
C THR A 33 -0.88 -11.56 -13.12
N GLU A 34 -0.55 -10.99 -14.28
CA GLU A 34 -0.53 -9.53 -14.45
C GLU A 34 -1.88 -8.92 -14.10
N GLU A 35 -2.97 -9.66 -14.39
CA GLU A 35 -4.33 -9.28 -14.06
C GLU A 35 -4.63 -9.23 -12.55
N GLU A 36 -4.08 -10.14 -11.77
CA GLU A 36 -4.27 -10.11 -10.32
C GLU A 36 -3.43 -8.98 -9.70
N TYR A 37 -2.25 -8.69 -10.27
CA TYR A 37 -1.38 -7.65 -9.78
C TYR A 37 -2.02 -6.25 -9.87
N TRP A 38 -2.61 -5.87 -11.02
CA TRP A 38 -3.27 -4.54 -11.11
C TRP A 38 -4.52 -4.45 -10.24
N LYS A 39 -5.31 -5.54 -10.15
CA LYS A 39 -6.48 -5.60 -9.23
C LYS A 39 -6.04 -5.41 -7.79
N LEU A 40 -4.94 -6.04 -7.38
CA LEU A 40 -4.35 -5.89 -6.05
C LEU A 40 -3.89 -4.45 -5.79
N GLN A 41 -3.24 -3.80 -6.77
CA GLN A 41 -2.84 -2.39 -6.65
C GLN A 41 -4.03 -1.44 -6.51
N ILE A 42 -5.13 -1.66 -7.26
CA ILE A 42 -6.37 -0.89 -7.13
C ILE A 42 -7.00 -1.13 -5.75
N PHE A 43 -7.04 -2.38 -5.32
CA PHE A 43 -7.59 -2.76 -4.04
C PHE A 43 -6.89 -2.05 -2.88
N PHE A 44 -5.56 -2.06 -2.83
CA PHE A 44 -4.82 -1.36 -1.77
C PHE A 44 -4.91 0.17 -1.86
N ALA A 45 -5.06 0.73 -3.07
CA ALA A 45 -5.35 2.16 -3.20
C ALA A 45 -6.69 2.53 -2.55
N ASN A 46 -7.72 1.70 -2.73
CA ASN A 46 -9.03 1.89 -2.10
C ASN A 46 -8.96 1.71 -0.57
N VAL A 47 -8.17 0.75 -0.08
CA VAL A 47 -7.92 0.56 1.35
C VAL A 47 -7.27 1.80 1.98
N ILE A 48 -6.25 2.36 1.33
CA ILE A 48 -5.57 3.58 1.79
C ILE A 48 -6.53 4.78 1.78
N GLN A 49 -7.38 4.89 0.75
CA GLN A 49 -8.41 5.92 0.67
C GLN A 49 -9.41 5.80 1.83
N ALA A 50 -9.95 4.60 2.08
CA ALA A 50 -10.89 4.35 3.17
C ALA A 50 -10.26 4.62 4.55
N LEU A 51 -9.00 4.25 4.76
CA LEU A 51 -8.25 4.60 5.98
C LEU A 51 -8.12 6.12 6.14
N GLY A 52 -7.80 6.83 5.06
CA GLY A 52 -7.70 8.28 5.06
C GLY A 52 -9.02 8.97 5.39
N GLU A 53 -10.14 8.49 4.84
CA GLU A 53 -11.48 8.98 5.12
C GLU A 53 -11.90 8.73 6.57
N HIS A 54 -11.65 7.53 7.09
CA HIS A 54 -11.93 7.19 8.49
C HIS A 54 -11.15 8.07 9.47
N LEU A 55 -9.90 8.39 9.13
CA LEU A 55 -9.03 9.29 9.90
C LEU A 55 -9.26 10.79 9.59
N LYS A 56 -10.19 11.11 8.67
CA LYS A 56 -10.50 12.47 8.18
C LYS A 56 -9.26 13.25 7.72
N LEU A 57 -8.36 12.56 7.02
CA LEU A 57 -7.15 13.15 6.46
C LEU A 57 -7.48 13.95 5.19
N ARG A 58 -6.65 14.95 4.87
CA ARG A 58 -6.74 15.66 3.59
C ARG A 58 -6.29 14.74 2.45
N GLN A 59 -6.88 14.94 1.26
CA GLN A 59 -6.56 14.15 0.07
C GLN A 59 -5.06 14.17 -0.29
N GLN A 60 -4.35 15.27 -0.02
CA GLN A 60 -2.90 15.35 -0.21
C GLN A 60 -2.14 14.30 0.61
N VAL A 61 -2.54 14.07 1.86
CA VAL A 61 -1.93 13.04 2.74
C VAL A 61 -2.19 11.64 2.18
N ILE A 62 -3.42 11.40 1.72
CA ILE A 62 -3.82 10.11 1.12
C ILE A 62 -3.06 9.85 -0.19
N ALA A 63 -2.88 10.89 -1.01
CA ALA A 63 -2.09 10.80 -2.24
C ALA A 63 -0.62 10.48 -1.92
N THR A 64 -0.01 11.18 -0.95
CA THR A 64 1.37 10.92 -0.52
C THR A 64 1.53 9.49 0.04
N ALA A 65 0.57 9.00 0.83
CA ALA A 65 0.55 7.63 1.33
C ALA A 65 0.45 6.59 0.20
N THR A 66 -0.43 6.83 -0.78
CA THR A 66 -0.57 5.96 -1.96
C THR A 66 0.71 5.92 -2.79
N VAL A 67 1.41 7.05 -2.93
CA VAL A 67 2.70 7.12 -3.62
C VAL A 67 3.77 6.33 -2.87
N TYR A 68 3.84 6.42 -1.54
CA TYR A 68 4.77 5.61 -0.74
C TYR A 68 4.52 4.11 -0.88
N PHE A 69 3.25 3.70 -0.86
CA PHE A 69 2.88 2.30 -1.08
C PHE A 69 3.33 1.81 -2.46
N LYS A 70 3.02 2.57 -3.53
CA LYS A 70 3.41 2.22 -4.90
C LYS A 70 4.92 2.19 -5.08
N ARG A 71 5.66 3.13 -4.47
CA ARG A 71 7.12 3.20 -4.51
C ARG A 71 7.78 2.01 -3.83
N PHE A 72 7.22 1.56 -2.72
CA PHE A 72 7.73 0.39 -2.00
C PHE A 72 7.60 -0.87 -2.87
N TYR A 73 6.40 -1.15 -3.38
CA TYR A 73 6.16 -2.32 -4.23
C TYR A 73 6.67 -2.20 -5.67
N ALA A 74 7.17 -1.02 -6.07
CA ALA A 74 7.89 -0.85 -7.33
C ALA A 74 9.32 -1.43 -7.27
N ARG A 75 9.93 -1.52 -6.08
CA ARG A 75 11.28 -2.06 -5.88
C ARG A 75 11.32 -3.36 -5.10
N TYR A 76 10.33 -3.59 -4.24
CA TYR A 76 10.25 -4.77 -3.40
C TYR A 76 9.09 -5.67 -3.82
N SER A 77 9.31 -6.97 -3.71
CA SER A 77 8.27 -7.98 -3.92
C SER A 77 7.16 -7.84 -2.88
N LEU A 78 5.92 -8.18 -3.26
CA LEU A 78 4.77 -8.32 -2.35
C LEU A 78 5.02 -9.30 -1.19
N LYS A 79 6.02 -10.18 -1.29
CA LYS A 79 6.41 -11.13 -0.24
C LYS A 79 7.37 -10.57 0.80
N SER A 80 7.84 -9.33 0.66
CA SER A 80 8.80 -8.75 1.61
C SER A 80 8.13 -8.30 2.90
N ILE A 81 7.02 -7.58 2.78
CA ILE A 81 6.22 -7.05 3.88
C ILE A 81 4.76 -7.20 3.50
N ASP A 82 3.94 -7.66 4.45
CA ASP A 82 2.49 -7.76 4.27
C ASP A 82 1.89 -6.39 3.88
N PRO A 83 1.23 -6.28 2.71
CA PRO A 83 0.60 -5.04 2.27
C PRO A 83 -0.50 -4.54 3.21
N VAL A 84 -1.10 -5.39 4.04
CA VAL A 84 -2.04 -4.96 5.10
C VAL A 84 -1.36 -4.14 6.18
N LEU A 85 -0.11 -4.50 6.53
CA LEU A 85 0.69 -3.73 7.49
C LEU A 85 1.28 -2.48 6.83
N MET A 86 1.66 -2.57 5.55
CA MET A 86 2.28 -1.47 4.84
C MET A 86 1.31 -0.30 4.60
N ALA A 87 0.04 -0.57 4.32
CA ALA A 87 -0.99 0.47 4.08
C ALA A 87 -1.13 1.48 5.25
N PRO A 88 -1.44 1.08 6.50
CA PRO A 88 -1.53 2.02 7.62
C PRO A 88 -0.18 2.65 7.97
N THR A 89 0.94 1.96 7.74
CA THR A 89 2.29 2.51 7.93
C THR A 89 2.56 3.67 6.96
N CYS A 90 2.16 3.55 5.70
CA CYS A 90 2.27 4.62 4.71
C CYS A 90 1.40 5.83 5.09
N VAL A 91 0.17 5.60 5.58
CA VAL A 91 -0.72 6.66 6.06
C VAL A 91 -0.13 7.38 7.27
N PHE A 92 0.42 6.63 8.23
CA PHE A 92 1.11 7.20 9.39
C PHE A 92 2.27 8.10 8.98
N LEU A 93 3.15 7.59 8.13
CA LEU A 93 4.32 8.34 7.67
C LEU A 93 3.91 9.58 6.88
N ALA A 94 2.95 9.46 5.96
CA ALA A 94 2.44 10.58 5.18
C ALA A 94 1.83 11.66 6.06
N SER A 95 1.07 11.30 7.10
CA SER A 95 0.50 12.28 8.04
C SER A 95 1.58 13.14 8.71
N LYS A 96 2.70 12.52 9.10
CA LYS A 96 3.84 13.25 9.68
C LYS A 96 4.55 14.14 8.66
N VAL A 97 4.74 13.67 7.43
CA VAL A 97 5.45 14.43 6.38
C VAL A 97 4.67 15.65 5.91
N GLU A 98 3.34 15.52 5.81
CA GLU A 98 2.45 16.61 5.39
C GLU A 98 2.07 17.55 6.55
N GLU A 99 2.72 17.39 7.72
CA GLU A 99 2.46 18.15 8.95
C GLU A 99 0.98 18.13 9.38
N PHE A 100 0.25 17.08 8.98
CA PHE A 100 -1.10 16.85 9.45
C PHE A 100 -0.98 16.18 10.82
N GLY A 101 -1.53 16.83 11.85
CA GLY A 101 -1.29 16.51 13.26
C GLY A 101 -1.20 15.02 13.61
N VAL A 102 -0.37 14.70 14.61
CA VAL A 102 0.04 13.33 14.96
C VAL A 102 -1.18 12.41 15.14
N VAL A 103 -1.35 11.45 14.22
CA VAL A 103 -2.31 10.36 14.40
C VAL A 103 -1.86 9.53 15.60
N SER A 104 -2.68 9.44 16.64
CA SER A 104 -2.34 8.65 17.83
C SER A 104 -2.26 7.16 17.49
N ASN A 105 -1.33 6.44 18.12
CA ASN A 105 -1.16 4.99 17.90
C ASN A 105 -2.47 4.22 18.06
N THR A 106 -3.28 4.60 19.06
CA THR A 106 -4.60 4.01 19.31
C THR A 106 -5.59 4.24 18.17
N ARG A 107 -5.65 5.47 17.62
CA ARG A 107 -6.53 5.81 16.49
C ARG A 107 -6.12 5.10 15.21
N LEU A 108 -4.81 5.01 14.98
CA LEU A 108 -4.27 4.33 13.82
C LEU A 108 -4.59 2.83 13.87
N ILE A 109 -4.33 2.20 15.01
CA ILE A 109 -4.62 0.76 15.20
C ILE A 109 -6.13 0.53 15.09
N SER A 110 -6.98 1.36 15.71
CA SER A 110 -8.43 1.18 15.58
C SER A 110 -8.93 1.34 14.14
N ALA A 111 -8.37 2.31 13.38
CA ALA A 111 -8.70 2.49 11.98
C ALA A 111 -8.23 1.30 11.14
N ALA A 112 -7.00 0.83 11.36
CA ALA A 112 -6.47 -0.36 10.71
C ALA A 112 -7.32 -1.61 11.00
N THR A 113 -7.72 -1.84 12.26
CA THR A 113 -8.59 -2.97 12.63
C THR A 113 -9.97 -2.85 11.97
N SER A 114 -10.57 -1.66 11.93
CA SER A 114 -11.87 -1.45 11.28
C SER A 114 -11.82 -1.75 9.78
N VAL A 115 -10.73 -1.36 9.12
CA VAL A 115 -10.52 -1.61 7.69
C VAL A 115 -10.12 -3.05 7.43
N CYS A 116 -9.37 -3.71 8.34
CA CYS A 116 -9.10 -5.15 8.30
C CYS A 116 -10.38 -5.98 8.39
N ASN A 117 -11.35 -5.59 9.23
CA ASN A 117 -12.65 -6.24 9.29
C ASN A 117 -13.46 -6.05 8.00
N TYR A 118 -13.34 -4.88 7.37
CA TYR A 118 -13.91 -4.60 6.04
C TYR A 118 -13.25 -5.46 4.95
N LEU A 119 -11.94 -5.65 5.06
CA LEU A 119 -11.14 -6.55 4.24
C LEU A 119 -11.64 -7.99 4.38
N LEU A 120 -11.83 -8.48 5.61
CA LEU A 120 -12.32 -9.83 5.89
C LEU A 120 -13.73 -10.10 5.32
N THR A 121 -14.58 -9.07 5.28
CA THR A 121 -15.95 -9.15 4.74
C THR A 121 -16.03 -8.96 3.23
N ALA A 122 -15.07 -8.25 2.62
CA ALA A 122 -14.96 -8.08 1.17
C ALA A 122 -14.19 -9.23 0.46
N MET A 123 -13.34 -9.95 1.19
CA MET A 123 -12.57 -11.13 0.73
C MET A 123 -13.39 -12.23 0.00
N PRO A 124 -14.59 -12.64 0.46
CA PRO A 124 -15.35 -13.69 -0.23
C PRO A 124 -15.82 -13.31 -1.64
N LEU A 125 -15.84 -12.02 -2.00
CA LEU A 125 -16.36 -11.55 -3.29
C LEU A 125 -15.30 -11.49 -4.41
N TYR A 126 -14.00 -11.55 -4.09
CA TYR A 126 -12.91 -11.31 -5.04
C TYR A 126 -11.94 -12.49 -5.24
N ASN A 127 -12.15 -13.66 -4.63
CA ASN A 127 -11.21 -14.81 -4.68
C ASN A 127 -9.77 -14.48 -4.20
N ILE A 128 -9.56 -13.31 -3.59
CA ILE A 128 -8.27 -12.79 -3.09
C ILE A 128 -7.79 -13.56 -1.84
N THR A 129 -8.67 -14.34 -1.21
CA THR A 129 -8.32 -15.27 -0.12
C THR A 129 -7.18 -16.21 -0.50
N ARG A 130 -7.08 -16.64 -1.77
CA ARG A 130 -5.98 -17.49 -2.25
C ARG A 130 -4.64 -16.76 -2.30
N THR A 131 -4.63 -15.51 -2.76
CA THR A 131 -3.42 -14.66 -2.79
C THR A 131 -2.98 -14.24 -1.39
N PHE A 132 -3.90 -13.94 -0.47
CA PHE A 132 -3.58 -13.67 0.93
C PHE A 132 -3.09 -14.92 1.67
N TYR A 133 -3.72 -16.08 1.46
CA TYR A 133 -3.20 -17.35 1.99
C TYR A 133 -1.83 -17.69 1.38
N SER A 134 -1.59 -17.39 0.10
CA SER A 134 -0.27 -17.62 -0.53
C SER A 134 0.81 -16.68 0.00
N ILE A 135 0.47 -15.42 0.31
CA ILE A 135 1.37 -14.45 0.94
C ILE A 135 1.62 -14.84 2.42
N SER A 136 0.57 -15.27 3.14
CA SER A 136 0.65 -15.74 4.53
C SER A 136 1.44 -17.04 4.67
N GLN A 137 1.25 -18.01 3.75
CA GLN A 137 2.08 -19.24 3.68
C GLN A 137 3.55 -18.94 3.32
N CYS A 138 3.83 -17.90 2.52
CA CYS A 138 5.20 -17.47 2.25
C CYS A 138 5.88 -16.77 3.45
N HIS A 139 5.10 -16.18 4.36
CA HIS A 139 5.60 -15.51 5.56
C HIS A 139 5.70 -16.43 6.79
N GLY A 140 5.29 -17.70 6.69
CA GLY A 140 5.35 -18.64 7.82
C GLY A 140 4.50 -18.22 9.02
N ILE A 141 3.50 -17.35 8.82
CA ILE A 141 2.58 -16.94 9.88
C ILE A 141 1.47 -17.99 9.91
N ASN A 142 1.61 -18.94 10.83
CA ASN A 142 0.51 -19.82 11.24
C ASN A 142 -0.60 -18.94 11.81
N VAL A 143 -1.64 -18.69 11.01
CA VAL A 143 -2.91 -18.19 11.53
C VAL A 143 -3.61 -19.39 12.15
N TYR A 144 -3.39 -19.59 13.44
CA TYR A 144 -4.28 -20.34 14.33
C TYR A 144 -5.09 -19.34 15.15
#